data_AF-A0A8C7QTC1-F1
#
_entry.id   AF-A0A8C7QTC1-F1
#
_cell.length_a   1.000
_cell.length_b   1.000
_cell.length_c   1.000
_cell.angle_alpha   90.00
_cell.angle_beta   90.00
_cell.angle_gamma   90.00
#
_symmetry.space_group_name_H-M   'P 1'
#
loop_
_entity.id
_entity.type
_entity.pdbx_description
1 polymer ?
#
loop_
_entity_poly.entity_id
_entity_poly.type
_entity_poly.pdbx_seq_one_letter_code
_entity_poly.pdbx_strand_id
1 'polypeptide(L)'
;MSVRGGQGSDEVLVSQAVWDYLAAAGQPWLIDFQDKQGLSAGIIRRGERGGCCAVRLRPIEGSRSGGGPGMMEEGPISNETRKAFIDLCRCARKEMSKQDGGPKRKRSLLPCVGVGVLEGDGEGSLLPPQPPQPRRSQRQQQRYKKPAEEEACVVLSNSTSHNESGQRKKDNMEVNDYTSCSICMGDMVERTTLERCGHAFCRLCLDQAFKVKRACPVCRQVYGQLIGNQPATGCMMVERDPDLELPGHEGYGCICIIYSFPPGLQAPEHPNPGVRYPGTDRVAYLPDSPEGNRVLGLLRRAFEQRLIFTIGTSMTTGMHNVITWNDIHHKTSLWGGPHCFGYPDPTYLVRVTEELREKGIAAD
;
A
#
# COMPACT_ATOMS: atom_id res chain seq x y z
N MET A 1 8.76 14.87 0.83
CA MET A 1 9.50 14.56 2.08
C MET A 1 10.74 15.44 2.20
N SER A 2 10.86 16.25 3.25
CA SER A 2 12.10 17.02 3.49
C SER A 2 12.98 16.39 4.57
N VAL A 3 12.43 16.05 5.75
CA VAL A 3 13.25 15.88 6.96
C VAL A 3 13.13 14.49 7.60
N ARG A 4 14.26 13.88 7.97
CA ARG A 4 14.37 12.55 8.62
C ARG A 4 15.56 12.50 9.59
N GLY A 5 15.60 11.56 10.52
CA GLY A 5 16.84 11.22 11.24
C GLY A 5 17.94 10.69 10.29
N GLY A 6 19.19 11.08 10.54
CA GLY A 6 20.39 10.48 9.93
C GLY A 6 20.98 9.35 10.79
N GLN A 7 22.24 8.99 10.52
CA GLN A 7 22.84 7.73 11.03
C GLN A 7 23.23 7.77 12.52
N GLY A 8 23.40 8.96 13.11
CA GLY A 8 23.51 9.19 14.56
C GLY A 8 22.31 9.97 15.12
N SER A 9 22.17 10.10 16.43
CA SER A 9 21.10 10.90 17.06
C SER A 9 21.23 12.41 16.79
N ASP A 10 22.44 12.85 16.46
CA ASP A 10 22.86 14.18 16.06
C ASP A 10 22.57 14.51 14.59
N GLU A 11 22.41 13.50 13.72
CA GLU A 11 22.16 13.72 12.30
C GLU A 11 20.68 13.83 11.95
N VAL A 12 20.37 14.71 11.00
CA VAL A 12 19.05 14.90 10.39
C VAL A 12 19.22 15.16 8.89
N LEU A 13 18.65 14.31 8.03
CA LEU A 13 18.52 14.58 6.59
C LEU A 13 17.48 15.68 6.38
N VAL A 14 17.74 16.67 5.53
CA VAL A 14 16.85 17.79 5.16
C VAL A 14 16.83 17.94 3.64
N SER A 15 15.73 18.35 2.99
CA SER A 15 15.76 18.69 1.56
C SER A 15 16.53 19.99 1.34
N GLN A 16 17.22 20.09 0.20
CA GLN A 16 18.13 21.21 -0.06
C GLN A 16 17.39 22.56 -0.01
N ALA A 17 16.21 22.67 -0.63
CA ALA A 17 15.39 23.88 -0.61
C ALA A 17 14.93 24.31 0.80
N VAL A 18 14.61 23.36 1.70
CA VAL A 18 14.23 23.69 3.09
C VAL A 18 15.43 24.13 3.90
N TRP A 19 16.61 23.55 3.66
CA TRP A 19 17.85 24.05 4.26
C TRP A 19 18.18 25.45 3.77
N ASP A 20 18.13 25.69 2.46
CA ASP A 20 18.49 26.98 1.87
C ASP A 20 17.52 28.09 2.30
N TYR A 21 16.24 27.77 2.52
CA TYR A 21 15.28 28.69 3.15
C TYR A 21 15.62 29.00 4.62
N LEU A 22 15.96 27.97 5.42
CA LEU A 22 16.36 28.16 6.82
C LEU A 22 17.67 28.92 6.99
N ALA A 23 18.61 28.73 6.06
CA ALA A 23 19.92 29.37 6.03
C ALA A 23 19.95 30.68 5.20
N ALA A 24 18.81 31.14 4.68
CA ALA A 24 18.72 32.35 3.89
C ALA A 24 19.06 33.59 4.75
N ALA A 25 19.90 34.48 4.19
CA ALA A 25 20.26 35.73 4.86
C ALA A 25 19.00 36.56 5.17
N GLY A 26 18.78 36.86 6.45
CA GLY A 26 17.59 37.58 6.93
C GLY A 26 16.47 36.70 7.52
N GLN A 27 16.57 35.37 7.48
CA GLN A 27 15.66 34.49 8.24
C GLN A 27 16.22 34.20 9.64
N PRO A 28 15.58 34.65 10.73
CA PRO A 28 16.09 34.40 12.07
C PRO A 28 15.87 32.95 12.53
N TRP A 29 15.01 32.18 11.86
CA TRP A 29 14.48 30.89 12.33
C TRP A 29 15.55 29.85 12.71
N LEU A 30 16.63 29.75 11.94
CA LEU A 30 17.72 28.82 12.23
C LEU A 30 18.60 29.32 13.39
N ILE A 31 18.87 30.63 13.44
CA ILE A 31 19.66 31.27 14.48
C ILE A 31 18.92 31.21 15.83
N ASP A 32 17.65 31.61 15.84
CA ASP A 32 16.71 31.49 16.97
C ASP A 32 16.67 30.06 17.54
N PHE A 33 16.65 29.05 16.67
CA PHE A 33 16.67 27.65 17.10
C PHE A 33 18.02 27.29 17.74
N GLN A 34 19.12 27.68 17.11
CA GLN A 34 20.47 27.41 17.59
C GLN A 34 20.71 28.04 18.98
N ASP A 35 20.34 29.30 19.16
CA ASP A 35 20.46 30.02 20.43
C ASP A 35 19.56 29.41 21.52
N LYS A 36 18.29 29.10 21.20
CA LYS A 36 17.33 28.51 22.17
C LYS A 36 17.69 27.08 22.57
N GLN A 37 18.51 26.37 21.80
CA GLN A 37 18.90 24.97 22.08
C GLN A 37 20.38 24.84 22.51
N GLY A 38 21.18 25.90 22.43
CA GLY A 38 22.63 25.83 22.67
C GLY A 38 23.37 24.96 21.66
N LEU A 39 22.82 24.79 20.46
CA LEU A 39 23.37 23.92 19.41
C LEU A 39 23.70 24.72 18.15
N SER A 40 24.65 24.22 17.37
CA SER A 40 24.86 24.59 15.97
C SER A 40 24.22 23.55 15.06
N ALA A 41 23.71 23.96 13.90
CA ALA A 41 23.23 23.08 12.85
C ALA A 41 24.05 23.34 11.58
N GLY A 42 24.60 22.29 10.96
CA GLY A 42 25.43 22.46 9.75
C GLY A 42 25.36 21.28 8.80
N ILE A 43 25.43 21.56 7.49
CA ILE A 43 25.55 20.50 6.48
C ILE A 43 26.89 19.78 6.65
N ILE A 44 26.83 18.46 6.82
CA ILE A 44 28.00 17.57 6.81
C ILE A 44 28.16 16.82 5.47
N ARG A 45 27.06 16.60 4.73
CA ARG A 45 27.05 15.97 3.40
C ARG A 45 25.94 16.57 2.55
N ARG A 46 26.21 16.89 1.29
CA ARG A 46 25.18 17.17 0.29
C ARG A 46 24.94 15.91 -0.54
N GLY A 47 23.69 15.61 -0.88
CA GLY A 47 23.36 14.48 -1.74
C GLY A 47 23.82 14.75 -3.16
N GLU A 48 24.41 13.74 -3.80
CA GLU A 48 25.07 13.81 -5.13
C GLU A 48 24.16 14.34 -6.26
N ARG A 49 22.84 14.32 -6.07
CA ARG A 49 21.82 14.82 -7.01
C ARG A 49 21.04 16.05 -6.50
N GLY A 50 21.61 16.81 -5.56
CA GLY A 50 21.14 18.14 -5.16
C GLY A 50 19.80 18.25 -4.42
N GLY A 51 19.06 17.14 -4.23
CA GLY A 51 17.72 17.17 -3.60
C GLY A 51 17.70 17.23 -2.06
N CYS A 52 18.79 16.83 -1.39
CA CYS A 52 18.86 16.79 0.07
C CYS A 52 20.28 16.94 0.61
N CYS A 53 20.39 17.30 1.89
CA CYS A 53 21.62 17.40 2.66
C CYS A 53 21.47 16.66 4.00
N ALA A 54 22.54 16.06 4.49
CA ALA A 54 22.64 15.63 5.88
C ALA A 54 23.12 16.81 6.71
N VAL A 55 22.30 17.25 7.65
CA VAL A 55 22.60 18.24 8.68
C VAL A 55 23.03 17.50 9.93
N ARG A 56 24.10 17.95 10.58
CA ARG A 56 24.46 17.52 11.93
C ARG A 56 24.18 18.66 12.90
N LEU A 57 23.54 18.32 14.00
CA LEU A 57 23.40 19.17 15.17
C LEU A 57 24.63 18.94 16.07
N ARG A 58 25.19 19.98 16.70
CA ARG A 58 26.31 19.86 17.66
C ARG A 58 26.18 20.86 18.81
N PRO A 59 26.50 20.52 20.06
CA PRO A 59 26.58 21.50 21.14
C PRO A 59 27.54 22.65 20.81
N ILE A 60 27.22 23.87 21.23
CA ILE A 60 28.13 25.02 21.15
C ILE A 60 28.91 25.07 22.47
N GLU A 61 30.22 24.82 22.40
CA GLU A 61 31.09 24.95 23.57
C GLU A 61 31.05 26.38 24.11
N GLY A 62 30.82 26.51 25.43
CA GLY A 62 30.66 27.79 26.12
C GLY A 62 29.24 28.14 26.56
N SER A 63 28.19 27.51 25.99
CA SER A 63 26.79 27.80 26.38
C SER A 63 26.33 27.01 27.63
N ARG A 64 27.07 27.10 28.74
CA ARG A 64 26.65 26.59 30.06
C ARG A 64 26.68 27.68 31.12
N SER A 65 25.51 28.20 31.45
CA SER A 65 25.28 28.93 32.70
C SER A 65 25.27 27.96 33.89
N GLY A 66 26.44 27.69 34.47
CA GLY A 66 26.60 26.99 35.75
C GLY A 66 26.92 25.50 35.65
N GLY A 67 28.12 25.12 36.08
CA GLY A 67 28.57 23.73 36.23
C GLY A 67 30.11 23.64 36.19
N GLY A 68 30.73 23.25 37.30
CA GLY A 68 32.19 23.30 37.48
C GLY A 68 33.00 22.28 36.65
N PRO A 69 34.35 22.35 36.72
CA PRO A 69 35.23 21.58 35.85
C PRO A 69 35.31 20.11 36.28
N GLY A 70 34.68 19.24 35.48
CA GLY A 70 34.76 17.79 35.57
C GLY A 70 34.50 17.19 34.19
N MET A 71 35.32 16.21 33.80
CA MET A 71 35.32 15.61 32.45
C MET A 71 33.93 15.15 32.00
N MET A 72 33.54 15.48 30.77
CA MET A 72 32.32 14.97 30.13
C MET A 72 32.61 14.70 28.64
N GLU A 73 32.32 13.48 28.18
CA GLU A 73 32.33 13.11 26.76
C GLU A 73 31.27 13.88 25.96
N GLU A 74 31.41 13.92 24.64
CA GLU A 74 30.34 14.32 23.71
C GLU A 74 29.15 13.35 23.82
N GLY A 75 28.23 13.64 24.74
CA GLY A 75 26.99 12.88 24.90
C GLY A 75 26.06 13.03 23.67
N PRO A 76 25.28 11.99 23.33
CA PRO A 76 24.34 12.03 22.21
C PRO A 76 23.27 13.12 22.40
N ILE A 77 22.91 13.80 21.31
CA ILE A 77 21.88 14.84 21.32
C ILE A 77 20.51 14.25 21.70
N SER A 78 19.76 14.99 22.51
CA SER A 78 18.46 14.60 23.04
C SER A 78 17.43 14.38 21.92
N ASN A 79 16.53 13.43 22.12
CA ASN A 79 15.45 13.15 21.16
C ASN A 79 14.50 14.34 21.03
N GLU A 80 14.35 15.11 22.11
CA GLU A 80 13.52 16.31 22.23
C GLU A 80 14.07 17.43 21.32
N THR A 81 15.36 17.72 21.38
CA THR A 81 16.00 18.73 20.54
C THR A 81 16.08 18.29 19.08
N ARG A 82 16.34 17.00 18.82
CA ARG A 82 16.24 16.41 17.48
C ARG A 82 14.84 16.59 16.89
N LYS A 83 13.80 16.30 17.67
CA LYS A 83 12.39 16.51 17.27
C LYS A 83 12.10 17.99 17.01
N ALA A 84 12.57 18.89 17.87
CA ALA A 84 12.40 20.33 17.69
C ALA A 84 13.01 20.84 16.37
N PHE A 85 14.18 20.33 15.96
CA PHE A 85 14.77 20.66 14.66
C PHE A 85 13.94 20.11 13.48
N ILE A 86 13.40 18.90 13.61
CA ILE A 86 12.51 18.32 12.58
C ILE A 86 11.24 19.16 12.43
N ASP A 87 10.66 19.63 13.55
CA ASP A 87 9.47 20.47 13.55
C ASP A 87 9.74 21.88 13.00
N LEU A 88 10.91 22.48 13.30
CA LEU A 88 11.37 23.72 12.66
C LEU A 88 11.37 23.59 11.13
N CYS A 89 11.94 22.50 10.60
CA CYS A 89 12.01 22.27 9.17
C CYS A 89 10.65 21.94 8.52
N ARG A 90 9.68 21.42 9.30
CA ARG A 90 8.27 21.28 8.86
C ARG A 90 7.61 22.65 8.76
N CYS A 91 7.77 23.50 9.78
CA CYS A 91 7.23 24.86 9.79
C CYS A 91 7.81 25.70 8.65
N ALA A 92 9.13 25.60 8.38
CA ALA A 92 9.78 26.31 7.28
C ALA A 92 9.15 25.98 5.92
N ARG A 93 8.96 24.68 5.63
CA ARG A 93 8.27 24.25 4.39
C ARG A 93 6.84 24.79 4.30
N LYS A 94 6.10 24.76 5.41
CA LYS A 94 4.73 25.30 5.46
C LYS A 94 4.70 26.81 5.19
N GLU A 95 5.75 27.55 5.55
CA GLU A 95 5.86 28.98 5.26
C GLU A 95 6.25 29.24 3.80
N MET A 96 7.20 28.47 3.25
CA MET A 96 7.54 28.48 1.82
C MET A 96 6.28 28.29 0.95
N SER A 97 5.46 27.29 1.27
CA SER A 97 4.19 27.00 0.56
C SER A 97 3.14 28.11 0.68
N LYS A 98 3.21 29.00 1.67
CA LYS A 98 2.32 30.18 1.75
C LYS A 98 2.81 31.33 0.88
N GLN A 99 4.13 31.48 0.73
CA GLN A 99 4.75 32.60 0.00
C GLN A 99 4.56 32.46 -1.52
N ASP A 100 4.48 31.23 -2.04
CA ASP A 100 4.09 30.94 -3.44
C ASP A 100 2.57 31.13 -3.73
N GLY A 101 1.78 31.52 -2.72
CA GLY A 101 0.32 31.55 -2.80
C GLY A 101 -0.28 32.77 -3.52
N GLY A 102 -0.42 32.68 -4.85
CA GLY A 102 -1.27 33.56 -5.66
C GLY A 102 -2.77 33.55 -5.24
N PRO A 103 -3.63 34.43 -5.82
CA PRO A 103 -4.92 34.79 -5.25
C PRO A 103 -5.90 33.61 -5.13
N LYS A 104 -6.29 33.32 -3.88
CA LYS A 104 -7.21 32.24 -3.50
C LYS A 104 -8.61 32.44 -4.11
N ARG A 105 -9.02 31.54 -5.02
CA ARG A 105 -10.41 31.48 -5.50
C ARG A 105 -11.35 31.21 -4.31
N LYS A 106 -12.37 32.06 -4.15
CA LYS A 106 -13.37 31.92 -3.08
C LYS A 106 -14.13 30.60 -3.22
N ARG A 107 -14.07 29.78 -2.18
CA ARG A 107 -14.82 28.52 -2.05
C ARG A 107 -16.28 28.87 -1.71
N SER A 108 -17.17 28.82 -2.70
CA SER A 108 -18.61 29.06 -2.49
C SER A 108 -19.22 27.89 -1.73
N LEU A 109 -19.67 28.15 -0.50
CA LEU A 109 -20.46 27.20 0.30
C LEU A 109 -21.91 27.21 -0.21
N LEU A 110 -22.39 26.04 -0.63
CA LEU A 110 -23.83 25.80 -0.82
C LEU A 110 -24.44 25.40 0.52
N PRO A 111 -25.49 26.07 1.03
CA PRO A 111 -26.18 25.65 2.25
C PRO A 111 -27.15 24.48 1.98
N CYS A 112 -27.19 23.52 2.89
CA CYS A 112 -28.22 22.48 2.93
C CYS A 112 -29.54 23.03 3.50
N VAL A 113 -30.67 22.46 3.08
CA VAL A 113 -32.02 22.90 3.46
C VAL A 113 -32.39 22.46 4.89
N GLY A 114 -32.98 23.38 5.67
CA GLY A 114 -33.51 23.12 7.01
C GLY A 114 -34.76 23.96 7.34
N VAL A 115 -35.90 23.29 7.34
CA VAL A 115 -37.28 23.68 7.74
C VAL A 115 -37.51 25.01 8.52
N GLY A 116 -38.09 26.00 7.82
CA GLY A 116 -39.34 26.73 8.15
C GLY A 116 -39.52 27.55 9.45
N VAL A 117 -39.83 28.85 9.28
CA VAL A 117 -40.91 29.62 9.98
C VAL A 117 -41.51 30.64 8.99
N LEU A 118 -42.75 31.06 9.27
CA LEU A 118 -43.80 31.73 8.49
C LEU A 118 -43.58 33.24 8.17
N GLU A 119 -44.58 33.85 7.50
CA GLU A 119 -44.76 35.26 7.07
C GLU A 119 -44.06 35.66 5.74
N GLY A 120 -44.66 36.43 4.81
CA GLY A 120 -46.04 36.95 4.69
C GLY A 120 -46.16 37.93 3.49
N ASP A 121 -47.27 37.87 2.75
CA ASP A 121 -47.77 38.80 1.69
C ASP A 121 -46.99 39.02 0.37
N GLY A 122 -47.74 39.17 -0.73
CA GLY A 122 -47.25 39.62 -2.05
C GLY A 122 -47.87 38.89 -3.27
N GLU A 123 -48.93 39.44 -3.88
CA GLU A 123 -49.65 38.85 -5.02
C GLU A 123 -48.86 38.80 -6.35
N GLY A 124 -49.19 37.83 -7.22
CA GLY A 124 -48.62 37.72 -8.57
C GLY A 124 -49.02 36.45 -9.34
N SER A 125 -50.32 36.24 -9.58
CA SER A 125 -50.85 35.02 -10.22
C SER A 125 -50.77 35.03 -11.75
N LEU A 126 -50.14 34.02 -12.38
CA LEU A 126 -50.53 33.44 -13.69
C LEU A 126 -49.95 32.01 -13.87
N LEU A 127 -50.82 31.01 -14.04
CA LEU A 127 -50.58 29.61 -14.42
C LEU A 127 -51.88 29.08 -15.11
N PRO A 128 -51.94 27.90 -15.77
CA PRO A 128 -50.90 26.88 -16.07
C PRO A 128 -50.78 26.64 -17.62
N PRO A 129 -50.18 25.55 -18.19
CA PRO A 129 -50.57 24.14 -17.98
C PRO A 129 -49.42 23.10 -17.83
N GLN A 130 -49.77 21.99 -17.18
CA GLN A 130 -49.17 20.64 -17.29
C GLN A 130 -50.34 19.61 -17.19
N PRO A 131 -50.19 18.28 -17.41
CA PRO A 131 -49.02 17.49 -17.84
C PRO A 131 -49.34 16.70 -19.16
N PRO A 132 -48.60 15.63 -19.60
CA PRO A 132 -48.62 14.32 -18.91
C PRO A 132 -47.27 13.55 -18.89
N GLN A 133 -47.09 12.80 -17.81
CA GLN A 133 -46.40 11.49 -17.77
C GLN A 133 -47.53 10.46 -17.52
N PRO A 134 -47.51 9.22 -18.08
CA PRO A 134 -46.72 8.19 -17.41
C PRO A 134 -46.27 6.92 -18.20
N ARG A 135 -45.36 6.18 -17.54
CA ARG A 135 -45.28 4.69 -17.41
C ARG A 135 -44.60 3.79 -18.47
N ARG A 136 -43.60 3.06 -17.95
CA ARG A 136 -43.35 1.60 -18.01
C ARG A 136 -43.57 0.83 -19.33
N SER A 137 -42.54 0.07 -19.73
CA SER A 137 -42.68 -1.38 -19.99
C SER A 137 -41.37 -2.16 -19.83
N GLN A 138 -41.39 -3.21 -19.01
CA GLN A 138 -40.55 -4.40 -19.19
C GLN A 138 -41.16 -5.28 -20.31
N ARG A 139 -40.39 -6.29 -20.77
CA ARG A 139 -40.77 -7.34 -21.74
C ARG A 139 -40.99 -6.84 -23.19
N GLN A 140 -40.84 -7.65 -24.24
CA GLN A 140 -40.64 -9.11 -24.27
C GLN A 140 -39.72 -9.56 -25.43
N GLN A 141 -39.23 -10.80 -25.30
CA GLN A 141 -38.70 -11.62 -26.38
C GLN A 141 -39.64 -11.62 -27.61
N GLN A 142 -39.09 -11.69 -28.82
CA GLN A 142 -39.76 -12.37 -29.92
C GLN A 142 -38.91 -13.52 -30.45
N ARG A 143 -39.50 -14.71 -30.37
CA ARG A 143 -39.04 -15.99 -30.90
C ARG A 143 -40.08 -16.45 -31.92
N TYR A 144 -39.68 -16.63 -33.17
CA TYR A 144 -40.44 -17.29 -34.22
C TYR A 144 -39.46 -18.03 -35.14
N LYS A 145 -39.73 -19.21 -35.72
CA LYS A 145 -40.49 -20.42 -35.30
C LYS A 145 -40.06 -21.55 -36.28
N LYS A 146 -40.20 -22.84 -35.90
CA LYS A 146 -40.01 -24.01 -36.81
C LYS A 146 -41.19 -24.16 -37.82
N PRO A 147 -41.12 -25.02 -38.86
CA PRO A 147 -41.33 -26.51 -38.78
C PRO A 147 -40.10 -27.31 -39.30
N ALA A 148 -39.82 -28.61 -39.02
CA ALA A 148 -40.58 -29.89 -39.22
C ALA A 148 -40.82 -30.17 -40.73
N GLU A 149 -40.49 -31.32 -41.34
CA GLU A 149 -40.83 -32.75 -41.13
C GLU A 149 -39.63 -33.65 -41.57
N GLU A 150 -39.26 -34.80 -40.97
CA GLU A 150 -39.86 -36.18 -40.96
C GLU A 150 -39.56 -37.05 -42.21
N GLU A 151 -38.82 -38.15 -42.02
CA GLU A 151 -38.98 -39.52 -42.60
C GLU A 151 -37.67 -40.37 -42.52
N ALA A 152 -37.80 -41.66 -42.80
CA ALA A 152 -36.73 -42.66 -42.87
C ALA A 152 -36.89 -43.51 -44.17
N CYS A 153 -36.53 -44.79 -44.35
CA CYS A 153 -35.85 -45.80 -43.53
C CYS A 153 -35.27 -46.91 -44.44
N VAL A 154 -34.13 -47.53 -44.07
CA VAL A 154 -33.58 -48.82 -44.61
C VAL A 154 -33.31 -48.87 -46.16
N VAL A 155 -32.50 -49.75 -46.80
CA VAL A 155 -31.74 -50.97 -46.46
C VAL A 155 -30.65 -51.31 -47.54
N LEU A 156 -29.50 -51.91 -47.15
CA LEU A 156 -28.53 -52.75 -47.95
C LEU A 156 -27.83 -52.18 -49.23
N SER A 157 -26.69 -52.70 -49.77
CA SER A 157 -25.91 -53.95 -49.54
C SER A 157 -24.41 -53.88 -49.94
N ASN A 158 -23.58 -54.63 -49.18
CA ASN A 158 -22.39 -55.45 -49.51
C ASN A 158 -21.19 -55.02 -50.39
N SER A 159 -19.99 -55.22 -49.83
CA SER A 159 -18.85 -56.04 -50.33
C SER A 159 -17.83 -56.25 -49.18
N THR A 160 -17.68 -57.43 -48.54
CA THR A 160 -16.78 -58.58 -48.84
C THR A 160 -15.28 -58.22 -49.03
N SER A 161 -14.26 -58.82 -48.37
CA SER A 161 -14.17 -59.90 -47.35
C SER A 161 -12.76 -59.98 -46.67
N HIS A 162 -12.64 -60.78 -45.59
CA HIS A 162 -11.42 -61.31 -44.92
C HIS A 162 -10.54 -60.32 -44.09
N ASN A 163 -9.93 -60.68 -42.94
CA ASN A 163 -9.82 -62.00 -42.28
C ASN A 163 -9.77 -61.92 -40.72
N GLU A 164 -9.94 -63.07 -40.07
CA GLU A 164 -9.79 -63.42 -38.63
C GLU A 164 -8.46 -62.97 -37.95
N SER A 165 -8.27 -62.95 -36.61
CA SER A 165 -9.11 -63.18 -35.40
C SER A 165 -8.35 -62.65 -34.14
N GLY A 166 -9.03 -62.44 -32.99
CA GLY A 166 -8.33 -62.17 -31.71
C GLY A 166 -9.18 -61.52 -30.61
N GLN A 167 -9.53 -62.26 -29.55
CA GLN A 167 -10.33 -61.73 -28.42
C GLN A 167 -9.46 -61.09 -27.31
N ARG A 168 -9.97 -60.01 -26.68
CA ARG A 168 -10.11 -59.75 -25.22
C ARG A 168 -9.62 -58.38 -24.69
N LYS A 169 -10.51 -57.83 -23.85
CA LYS A 169 -10.33 -56.89 -22.71
C LYS A 169 -10.08 -55.40 -23.01
N LYS A 170 -10.94 -54.60 -22.35
CA LYS A 170 -10.70 -53.31 -21.66
C LYS A 170 -9.60 -52.39 -22.21
N ASP A 171 -9.97 -51.14 -22.49
CA ASP A 171 -9.90 -50.16 -21.39
C ASP A 171 -10.92 -49.02 -21.50
N ASN A 172 -11.40 -48.57 -20.34
CA ASN A 172 -12.36 -47.49 -20.17
C ASN A 172 -11.58 -46.20 -19.89
N MET A 173 -11.14 -45.51 -20.93
CA MET A 173 -10.32 -44.29 -20.81
C MET A 173 -11.19 -43.04 -20.56
N GLU A 174 -11.85 -43.00 -19.41
CA GLU A 174 -12.24 -41.73 -18.76
C GLU A 174 -11.31 -41.53 -17.57
N VAL A 175 -10.24 -40.74 -17.77
CA VAL A 175 -9.20 -40.56 -16.76
C VAL A 175 -9.75 -39.77 -15.58
N ASN A 176 -9.65 -40.37 -14.39
CA ASN A 176 -10.28 -39.92 -13.15
C ASN A 176 -9.50 -38.78 -12.47
N ASP A 177 -9.41 -37.62 -13.13
CA ASP A 177 -8.67 -36.45 -12.63
C ASP A 177 -9.26 -35.87 -11.33
N TYR A 178 -10.49 -36.27 -10.97
CA TYR A 178 -11.18 -35.85 -9.75
C TYR A 178 -10.81 -36.65 -8.49
N THR A 179 -9.91 -37.65 -8.55
CA THR A 179 -9.48 -38.44 -7.37
C THR A 179 -8.02 -38.28 -6.96
N SER A 180 -7.18 -37.62 -7.76
CA SER A 180 -5.76 -37.41 -7.42
C SER A 180 -5.54 -36.20 -6.50
N CYS A 181 -4.68 -36.34 -5.51
CA CYS A 181 -4.27 -35.27 -4.60
C CYS A 181 -3.02 -34.56 -5.11
N SER A 182 -3.11 -33.28 -5.46
CA SER A 182 -1.98 -32.52 -6.03
C SER A 182 -0.82 -32.24 -5.05
N ILE A 183 -0.90 -32.70 -3.79
CA ILE A 183 0.16 -32.54 -2.77
C ILE A 183 1.02 -33.80 -2.67
N CYS A 184 0.41 -34.99 -2.63
CA CYS A 184 1.12 -36.27 -2.57
C CYS A 184 1.20 -37.01 -3.92
N MET A 185 0.52 -36.51 -4.96
CA MET A 185 0.46 -37.08 -6.31
C MET A 185 -0.10 -38.52 -6.36
N GLY A 186 -0.94 -38.89 -5.38
CA GLY A 186 -1.65 -40.17 -5.30
C GLY A 186 -3.13 -39.98 -4.95
N ASP A 187 -3.86 -41.09 -4.79
CA ASP A 187 -5.30 -41.07 -4.53
C ASP A 187 -5.68 -40.31 -3.24
N MET A 188 -6.81 -39.60 -3.30
CA MET A 188 -7.34 -38.79 -2.19
C MET A 188 -7.88 -39.65 -1.03
N VAL A 189 -7.05 -39.85 -0.01
CA VAL A 189 -7.43 -40.42 1.30
C VAL A 189 -8.05 -39.35 2.19
N GLU A 190 -9.26 -39.61 2.72
CA GLU A 190 -10.03 -38.63 3.52
C GLU A 190 -10.16 -37.29 2.78
N ARG A 191 -10.85 -37.29 1.63
CA ARG A 191 -11.02 -36.11 0.75
C ARG A 191 -11.61 -34.92 1.52
N THR A 192 -10.80 -33.88 1.70
CA THR A 192 -11.23 -32.58 2.24
C THR A 192 -11.29 -31.56 1.11
N THR A 193 -12.45 -30.91 0.93
CA THR A 193 -12.68 -29.91 -0.12
C THR A 193 -12.71 -28.50 0.49
N LEU A 194 -11.97 -27.56 -0.09
CA LEU A 194 -11.88 -26.18 0.38
C LEU A 194 -13.06 -25.33 -0.10
N GLU A 195 -13.98 -25.01 0.81
CA GLU A 195 -15.29 -24.39 0.52
C GLU A 195 -15.23 -23.17 -0.43
N ARG A 196 -14.29 -22.24 -0.25
CA ARG A 196 -14.25 -20.99 -1.04
C ARG A 196 -13.67 -21.16 -2.44
N CYS A 197 -13.00 -22.28 -2.75
CA CYS A 197 -12.33 -22.46 -4.04
C CYS A 197 -12.52 -23.84 -4.69
N GLY A 198 -13.25 -24.77 -4.09
CA GLY A 198 -13.61 -26.08 -4.65
C GLY A 198 -12.47 -27.10 -4.78
N HIS A 199 -11.21 -26.71 -4.60
CA HIS A 199 -10.06 -27.62 -4.66
C HIS A 199 -10.09 -28.63 -3.51
N ALA A 200 -9.75 -29.88 -3.81
CA ALA A 200 -9.79 -30.99 -2.85
C ALA A 200 -8.42 -31.67 -2.71
N PHE A 201 -8.15 -32.20 -1.51
CA PHE A 201 -6.89 -32.82 -1.13
C PHE A 201 -7.15 -33.95 -0.13
N CYS A 202 -6.14 -34.79 0.14
CA CYS A 202 -6.15 -35.64 1.34
C CYS A 202 -6.17 -34.77 2.60
N ARG A 203 -6.96 -35.10 3.63
CA ARG A 203 -7.02 -34.32 4.87
C ARG A 203 -5.63 -34.05 5.47
N LEU A 204 -4.82 -35.09 5.66
CA LEU A 204 -3.48 -34.95 6.24
C LEU A 204 -2.53 -34.07 5.39
N CYS A 205 -2.66 -34.12 4.06
CA CYS A 205 -1.87 -33.27 3.17
C CYS A 205 -2.27 -31.80 3.30
N LEU A 206 -3.58 -31.52 3.40
CA LEU A 206 -4.10 -30.17 3.62
C LEU A 206 -3.75 -29.64 5.01
N ASP A 207 -3.90 -30.44 6.05
CA ASP A 207 -3.53 -30.12 7.43
C ASP A 207 -2.05 -29.72 7.52
N GLN A 208 -1.16 -30.48 6.85
CA GLN A 208 0.26 -30.19 6.84
C GLN A 208 0.60 -28.94 6.02
N ALA A 209 -0.06 -28.71 4.89
CA ALA A 209 0.10 -27.46 4.11
C ALA A 209 -0.35 -26.24 4.93
N PHE A 210 -1.47 -26.33 5.64
CA PHE A 210 -2.04 -25.23 6.44
C PHE A 210 -1.22 -24.88 7.68
N LYS A 211 -0.38 -25.78 8.20
CA LYS A 211 0.64 -25.45 9.23
C LYS A 211 1.73 -24.52 8.69
N VAL A 212 2.04 -24.58 7.39
CA VAL A 212 3.05 -23.72 6.75
C VAL A 212 2.42 -22.42 6.27
N LYS A 213 1.32 -22.51 5.53
CA LYS A 213 0.54 -21.35 5.08
C LYS A 213 -0.91 -21.76 4.91
N ARG A 214 -1.83 -21.04 5.57
CA ARG A 214 -3.29 -21.25 5.45
C ARG A 214 -3.81 -20.71 4.12
N ALA A 215 -3.38 -21.30 3.02
CA ALA A 215 -3.77 -20.95 1.66
C ALA A 215 -3.88 -22.21 0.80
N CYS A 216 -4.81 -22.23 -0.16
CA CYS A 216 -4.97 -23.35 -1.08
C CYS A 216 -3.66 -23.61 -1.86
N PRO A 217 -3.09 -24.84 -1.83
CA PRO A 217 -1.86 -25.16 -2.57
C PRO A 217 -1.96 -24.99 -4.10
N VAL A 218 -3.17 -25.02 -4.67
CA VAL A 218 -3.39 -24.84 -6.12
C VAL A 218 -3.60 -23.36 -6.46
N CYS A 219 -4.67 -22.73 -5.95
CA CYS A 219 -5.07 -21.38 -6.35
C CYS A 219 -4.63 -20.25 -5.39
N ARG A 220 -3.88 -20.57 -4.32
CA ARG A 220 -3.37 -19.62 -3.30
C ARG A 220 -4.42 -18.85 -2.49
N GLN A 221 -5.71 -19.10 -2.70
CA GLN A 221 -6.80 -18.53 -1.90
C GLN A 221 -6.55 -18.74 -0.40
N VAL A 222 -6.53 -17.65 0.37
CA VAL A 222 -6.23 -17.65 1.82
C VAL A 222 -7.46 -18.08 2.65
N TYR A 223 -7.22 -18.83 3.74
CA TYR A 223 -8.23 -19.43 4.63
C TYR A 223 -7.99 -19.04 6.11
N GLY A 224 -8.72 -18.01 6.56
CA GLY A 224 -8.51 -17.37 7.86
C GLY A 224 -7.59 -16.15 7.74
N GLN A 225 -7.12 -15.63 8.88
CA GLN A 225 -6.24 -14.47 8.91
C GLN A 225 -4.78 -14.91 8.68
N LEU A 226 -4.11 -14.30 7.71
CA LEU A 226 -2.68 -14.52 7.46
C LEU A 226 -1.89 -13.50 8.28
N ILE A 227 -1.02 -13.98 9.17
CA ILE A 227 -0.09 -13.11 9.91
C ILE A 227 1.31 -13.34 9.34
N GLY A 228 2.00 -12.25 8.98
CA GLY A 228 3.37 -12.28 8.47
C GLY A 228 4.43 -12.12 9.57
N ASN A 229 5.69 -12.02 9.14
CA ASN A 229 6.86 -11.89 10.01
C ASN A 229 7.57 -10.52 9.84
N GLN A 230 6.84 -9.46 9.49
CA GLN A 230 7.33 -8.09 9.71
C GLN A 230 7.72 -7.90 11.19
N PRO A 231 8.83 -7.23 11.53
CA PRO A 231 9.18 -6.98 12.93
C PRO A 231 8.11 -6.17 13.69
N ALA A 232 7.72 -6.63 14.87
CA ALA A 232 6.65 -6.00 15.67
C ALA A 232 7.04 -4.62 16.25
N THR A 233 8.33 -4.25 16.18
CA THR A 233 8.87 -2.97 16.65
C THR A 233 8.68 -1.81 15.67
N GLY A 234 8.17 -2.07 14.46
CA GLY A 234 7.95 -1.04 13.45
C GLY A 234 6.68 -0.22 13.68
N CYS A 235 6.68 1.03 13.21
CA CYS A 235 5.50 1.88 13.18
C CYS A 235 5.12 2.29 11.75
N MET A 236 3.82 2.56 11.55
CA MET A 236 3.25 3.12 10.33
C MET A 236 2.57 4.45 10.67
N MET A 237 3.05 5.53 10.08
CA MET A 237 2.51 6.88 10.23
C MET A 237 1.95 7.37 8.89
N VAL A 238 1.01 8.31 8.93
CA VAL A 238 0.38 8.88 7.73
C VAL A 238 0.33 10.39 7.88
N GLU A 239 1.01 11.08 6.97
CA GLU A 239 0.89 12.53 6.76
C GLU A 239 0.07 12.78 5.48
N ARG A 240 -0.65 13.90 5.40
CA ARG A 240 -1.41 14.31 4.20
C ARG A 240 -0.95 15.70 3.78
N ASP A 241 -0.72 15.87 2.48
CA ASP A 241 -0.24 17.11 1.88
C ASP A 241 -1.24 17.51 0.77
N PRO A 242 -2.14 18.50 1.03
CA PRO A 242 -3.19 18.86 0.09
C PRO A 242 -2.67 19.63 -1.14
N ASP A 243 -1.46 20.19 -1.05
CA ASP A 243 -0.86 21.03 -2.08
C ASP A 243 0.11 20.24 -2.98
N LEU A 244 0.44 18.99 -2.61
CA LEU A 244 1.25 18.06 -3.40
C LEU A 244 0.36 17.14 -4.24
N GLU A 245 0.19 17.44 -5.52
CA GLU A 245 -0.48 16.55 -6.47
C GLU A 245 0.47 15.46 -6.99
N LEU A 246 -0.08 14.29 -7.34
CA LEU A 246 0.65 13.19 -7.99
C LEU A 246 0.31 13.14 -9.48
N PRO A 247 1.29 12.96 -10.39
CA PRO A 247 1.02 12.84 -11.82
C PRO A 247 -0.01 11.75 -12.16
N GLY A 248 -1.05 12.11 -12.91
CA GLY A 248 -2.20 11.26 -13.23
C GLY A 248 -3.29 11.22 -12.15
N HIS A 249 -3.18 12.03 -11.11
CA HIS A 249 -4.15 12.22 -10.02
C HIS A 249 -4.33 13.71 -9.68
N GLU A 250 -4.31 14.57 -10.69
CA GLU A 250 -4.47 16.02 -10.58
C GLU A 250 -5.79 16.40 -9.86
N GLY A 251 -5.77 17.47 -9.07
CA GLY A 251 -6.88 17.87 -8.21
C GLY A 251 -7.06 17.06 -6.92
N TYR A 252 -6.21 16.06 -6.66
CA TYR A 252 -6.08 15.38 -5.37
C TYR A 252 -4.71 15.66 -4.75
N GLY A 253 -4.68 15.83 -3.42
CA GLY A 253 -3.42 15.91 -2.68
C GLY A 253 -2.68 14.56 -2.60
N CYS A 254 -1.68 14.48 -1.73
CA CYS A 254 -0.85 13.29 -1.54
C CYS A 254 -0.92 12.78 -0.10
N ILE A 255 -1.20 11.48 0.05
CA ILE A 255 -1.04 10.71 1.28
C ILE A 255 0.40 10.21 1.34
N CYS A 256 1.16 10.68 2.32
CA CYS A 256 2.51 10.21 2.63
C CYS A 256 2.45 9.13 3.72
N ILE A 257 2.72 7.89 3.36
CA ILE A 257 2.85 6.77 4.31
C ILE A 257 4.32 6.65 4.73
N ILE A 258 4.58 6.62 6.03
CA ILE A 258 5.91 6.53 6.60
C ILE A 258 6.01 5.25 7.42
N TYR A 259 6.97 4.40 7.09
CA TYR A 259 7.32 3.20 7.85
C TYR A 259 8.67 3.40 8.51
N SER A 260 8.77 3.19 9.81
CA SER A 260 10.03 3.25 10.56
C SER A 260 10.20 1.99 11.39
N PHE A 261 11.40 1.41 11.34
CA PHE A 261 11.78 0.22 12.11
C PHE A 261 13.13 0.46 12.78
N PRO A 262 13.24 0.31 14.12
CA PRO A 262 14.54 0.29 14.78
C PRO A 262 15.33 -0.99 14.44
N PRO A 263 16.66 -1.01 14.60
CA PRO A 263 17.43 -2.25 14.56
C PRO A 263 17.00 -3.20 15.70
N GLY A 264 17.19 -4.50 15.49
CA GLY A 264 16.77 -5.50 16.48
C GLY A 264 17.36 -6.88 16.26
N LEU A 265 16.82 -7.87 16.99
CA LEU A 265 17.15 -9.29 16.87
C LEU A 265 16.00 -10.04 16.22
N GLN A 266 16.33 -10.98 15.34
CA GLN A 266 15.37 -11.88 14.72
C GLN A 266 14.67 -12.74 15.77
N ALA A 267 13.35 -12.56 15.92
CA ALA A 267 12.47 -13.45 16.68
C ALA A 267 12.33 -14.84 15.99
N PRO A 268 11.80 -15.89 16.67
CA PRO A 268 11.78 -17.27 16.18
C PRO A 268 11.12 -17.52 14.81
N GLU A 269 10.23 -16.63 14.36
CA GLU A 269 9.55 -16.70 13.06
C GLU A 269 10.34 -16.12 11.86
N HIS A 270 11.56 -15.61 12.09
CA HIS A 270 12.43 -15.08 11.05
C HIS A 270 13.50 -16.11 10.62
N PRO A 271 14.15 -15.95 9.46
CA PRO A 271 15.06 -16.95 8.91
C PRO A 271 16.23 -17.37 9.81
N ASN A 272 16.78 -16.45 10.60
CA ASN A 272 17.94 -16.69 11.46
C ASN A 272 17.68 -16.15 12.88
N PRO A 273 16.95 -16.86 13.75
CA PRO A 273 16.61 -16.40 15.10
C PRO A 273 17.85 -16.00 15.93
N GLY A 274 17.74 -14.91 16.69
CA GLY A 274 18.83 -14.30 17.46
C GLY A 274 19.81 -13.45 16.65
N VAL A 275 19.83 -13.54 15.31
CA VAL A 275 20.72 -12.72 14.47
C VAL A 275 20.20 -11.27 14.36
N ARG A 276 21.12 -10.30 14.41
CA ARG A 276 20.79 -8.88 14.27
C ARG A 276 20.27 -8.53 12.88
N TYR A 277 19.36 -7.56 12.81
CA TYR A 277 18.98 -6.85 11.60
C TYR A 277 19.12 -5.33 11.81
N PRO A 278 19.51 -4.57 10.77
CA PRO A 278 19.51 -3.11 10.81
C PRO A 278 18.08 -2.56 10.70
N GLY A 279 17.85 -1.39 11.30
CA GLY A 279 16.61 -0.63 11.14
C GLY A 279 16.44 -0.07 9.73
N THR A 280 15.25 0.44 9.41
CA THR A 280 14.97 1.07 8.11
C THR A 280 13.84 2.09 8.18
N ASP A 281 13.96 3.16 7.39
CA ASP A 281 12.93 4.18 7.20
C ASP A 281 12.51 4.25 5.73
N ARG A 282 11.24 3.94 5.45
CA ARG A 282 10.69 3.94 4.10
C ARG A 282 9.48 4.87 4.01
N VAL A 283 9.30 5.46 2.84
CA VAL A 283 8.17 6.33 2.54
C VAL A 283 7.52 5.86 1.26
N ALA A 284 6.18 5.91 1.24
CA ALA A 284 5.37 5.64 0.07
C ALA A 284 4.30 6.72 -0.12
N TYR A 285 3.80 6.84 -1.34
CA TYR A 285 2.87 7.88 -1.76
C TYR A 285 1.60 7.28 -2.40
N LEU A 286 0.43 7.70 -1.94
CA LEU A 286 -0.87 7.46 -2.57
C LEU A 286 -1.52 8.81 -2.89
N PRO A 287 -2.37 8.91 -3.93
CA PRO A 287 -3.22 10.09 -4.09
C PRO A 287 -4.21 10.18 -2.93
N ASP A 288 -4.53 11.39 -2.47
CA ASP A 288 -5.60 11.64 -1.50
C ASP A 288 -6.97 11.66 -2.20
N SER A 289 -7.24 10.60 -2.95
CA SER A 289 -8.50 10.33 -3.65
C SER A 289 -9.31 9.25 -2.92
N PRO A 290 -10.60 9.05 -3.25
CA PRO A 290 -11.39 7.95 -2.69
C PRO A 290 -10.71 6.58 -2.88
N GLU A 291 -10.07 6.35 -4.03
CA GLU A 291 -9.34 5.12 -4.38
C GLU A 291 -8.10 4.96 -3.50
N GLY A 292 -7.28 6.01 -3.39
CA GLY A 292 -6.07 6.00 -2.55
C GLY A 292 -6.38 5.84 -1.07
N ASN A 293 -7.49 6.41 -0.57
CA ASN A 293 -7.95 6.21 0.79
C ASN A 293 -8.44 4.76 1.06
N ARG A 294 -9.07 4.09 0.08
CA ARG A 294 -9.39 2.66 0.19
C ARG A 294 -8.12 1.82 0.28
N VAL A 295 -7.13 2.06 -0.60
CA VAL A 295 -5.83 1.38 -0.54
C VAL A 295 -5.11 1.64 0.79
N LEU A 296 -5.14 2.86 1.32
CA LEU A 296 -4.57 3.19 2.63
C LEU A 296 -5.17 2.34 3.76
N GLY A 297 -6.49 2.15 3.76
CA GLY A 297 -7.18 1.30 4.74
C GLY A 297 -6.73 -0.16 4.69
N LEU A 298 -6.56 -0.70 3.47
CA LEU A 298 -6.02 -2.05 3.26
C LEU A 298 -4.55 -2.15 3.69
N LEU A 299 -3.71 -1.17 3.37
CA LEU A 299 -2.30 -1.13 3.79
C LEU A 299 -2.14 -1.06 5.32
N ARG A 300 -3.04 -0.37 6.04
CA ARG A 300 -3.08 -0.38 7.51
C ARG A 300 -3.35 -1.79 8.05
N ARG A 301 -4.41 -2.45 7.56
CA ARG A 301 -4.74 -3.84 7.93
C ARG A 301 -3.60 -4.81 7.61
N ALA A 302 -2.94 -4.65 6.47
CA ALA A 302 -1.78 -5.45 6.11
C ALA A 302 -0.57 -5.19 7.03
N PHE A 303 -0.34 -3.95 7.47
CA PHE A 303 0.71 -3.61 8.42
C PHE A 303 0.43 -4.19 9.81
N GLU A 304 -0.81 -4.08 10.30
CA GLU A 304 -1.29 -4.67 11.55
C GLU A 304 -1.14 -6.21 11.53
N GLN A 305 -1.42 -6.84 10.40
CA GLN A 305 -1.22 -8.28 10.19
C GLN A 305 0.24 -8.68 9.87
N ARG A 306 1.20 -7.75 10.01
CA ARG A 306 2.64 -7.98 9.82
C ARG A 306 3.02 -8.41 8.38
N LEU A 307 2.25 -7.99 7.36
CA LEU A 307 2.37 -8.43 5.96
C LEU A 307 3.14 -7.47 5.03
N ILE A 308 3.33 -6.19 5.36
CA ILE A 308 3.99 -5.22 4.45
C ILE A 308 5.49 -5.53 4.28
N PHE A 309 6.14 -5.94 5.37
CA PHE A 309 7.57 -6.25 5.41
C PHE A 309 7.85 -7.69 5.84
N THR A 310 9.10 -8.10 5.68
CA THR A 310 9.69 -9.35 6.18
C THR A 310 11.17 -9.10 6.52
N ILE A 311 11.82 -10.05 7.20
CA ILE A 311 13.28 -10.13 7.24
C ILE A 311 13.74 -11.16 6.22
N GLY A 312 14.67 -10.76 5.35
CA GLY A 312 15.18 -11.62 4.29
C GLY A 312 16.40 -11.05 3.59
N THR A 313 16.46 -11.27 2.28
CA THR A 313 17.54 -10.80 1.40
C THR A 313 17.07 -9.63 0.56
N SER A 314 17.79 -8.52 0.61
CA SER A 314 17.53 -7.34 -0.22
C SER A 314 17.81 -7.62 -1.69
N MET A 315 16.76 -7.63 -2.52
CA MET A 315 16.88 -7.86 -3.97
C MET A 315 17.78 -6.84 -4.70
N THR A 316 17.89 -5.61 -4.18
CA THR A 316 18.69 -4.54 -4.82
C THR A 316 20.14 -4.48 -4.36
N THR A 317 20.49 -5.11 -3.22
CA THR A 317 21.85 -5.02 -2.64
C THR A 317 22.46 -6.36 -2.24
N GLY A 318 21.72 -7.47 -2.37
CA GLY A 318 22.15 -8.81 -1.94
C GLY A 318 22.26 -9.00 -0.42
N MET A 319 22.08 -7.95 0.40
CA MET A 319 22.27 -8.05 1.86
C MET A 319 21.22 -8.95 2.50
N HIS A 320 21.68 -9.96 3.26
CA HIS A 320 20.85 -10.83 4.09
C HIS A 320 20.54 -10.21 5.46
N ASN A 321 19.56 -10.76 6.17
CA ASN A 321 19.17 -10.35 7.53
C ASN A 321 18.74 -8.88 7.61
N VAL A 322 18.04 -8.38 6.59
CA VAL A 322 17.54 -6.99 6.54
C VAL A 322 16.03 -6.94 6.31
N ILE A 323 15.42 -5.81 6.69
CA ILE A 323 13.99 -5.56 6.52
C ILE A 323 13.70 -5.22 5.05
N THR A 324 12.94 -6.09 4.38
CA THR A 324 12.55 -5.95 2.96
C THR A 324 11.04 -5.87 2.79
N TRP A 325 10.59 -5.29 1.67
CA TRP A 325 9.18 -5.42 1.26
C TRP A 325 8.78 -6.90 1.11
N ASN A 326 7.50 -7.20 1.29
CA ASN A 326 6.93 -8.55 1.27
C ASN A 326 5.81 -8.65 0.21
N ASP A 327 6.19 -8.49 -1.06
CA ASP A 327 5.33 -8.59 -2.27
C ASP A 327 4.10 -7.66 -2.31
N ILE A 328 4.06 -6.58 -1.51
CA ILE A 328 3.07 -5.51 -1.63
C ILE A 328 3.81 -4.25 -2.10
N HIS A 329 3.63 -3.89 -3.37
CA HIS A 329 4.37 -2.82 -4.01
C HIS A 329 3.93 -1.45 -3.49
N HIS A 330 4.92 -0.59 -3.27
CA HIS A 330 4.73 0.76 -2.77
C HIS A 330 5.37 1.77 -3.73
N LYS A 331 4.70 2.90 -3.94
CA LYS A 331 5.25 4.01 -4.72
C LYS A 331 6.18 4.85 -3.87
N THR A 332 7.48 4.61 -3.97
CA THR A 332 8.53 5.28 -3.18
C THR A 332 9.08 6.54 -3.85
N SER A 333 8.69 6.81 -5.10
CA SER A 333 8.96 8.04 -5.84
C SER A 333 7.65 8.78 -6.16
N LEU A 334 7.73 10.10 -6.30
CA LEU A 334 6.64 10.93 -6.84
C LEU A 334 6.62 10.92 -8.38
N TRP A 335 7.75 10.56 -9.02
CA TRP A 335 8.00 10.75 -10.45
C TRP A 335 8.62 9.51 -11.10
N GLY A 336 8.73 9.50 -12.43
CA GLY A 336 9.44 8.47 -13.21
C GLY A 336 8.64 7.18 -13.46
N GLY A 337 7.33 7.19 -13.15
CA GLY A 337 6.42 6.10 -13.47
C GLY A 337 6.79 4.74 -12.85
N PRO A 338 6.27 3.62 -13.42
CA PRO A 338 6.44 2.29 -12.84
C PRO A 338 7.90 1.88 -12.62
N HIS A 339 8.78 2.16 -13.58
CA HIS A 339 10.20 1.77 -13.54
C HIS A 339 11.00 2.45 -12.42
N CYS A 340 10.61 3.66 -12.01
CA CYS A 340 11.22 4.38 -10.89
C CYS A 340 10.42 4.24 -9.59
N PHE A 341 9.48 3.28 -9.51
CA PHE A 341 8.57 3.10 -8.38
C PHE A 341 7.77 4.38 -8.05
N GLY A 342 7.38 5.16 -9.07
CA GLY A 342 6.67 6.42 -8.92
C GLY A 342 5.51 6.61 -9.90
N TYR A 343 5.07 7.85 -10.04
CA TYR A 343 3.93 8.26 -10.86
C TYR A 343 4.41 8.96 -12.15
N PRO A 344 3.57 9.05 -13.21
CA PRO A 344 2.24 8.46 -13.31
C PRO A 344 2.29 6.93 -13.46
N ASP A 345 1.34 6.23 -12.86
CA ASP A 345 1.10 4.80 -13.07
C ASP A 345 -0.41 4.51 -12.93
N PRO A 346 -1.17 4.52 -14.05
CA PRO A 346 -2.62 4.36 -14.00
C PRO A 346 -3.05 2.95 -13.54
N THR A 347 -2.14 1.98 -13.50
CA THR A 347 -2.44 0.61 -13.08
C THR A 347 -2.22 0.37 -11.58
N TYR A 348 -1.47 1.24 -10.91
CA TYR A 348 -0.90 0.94 -9.60
C TYR A 348 -1.95 0.62 -8.53
N LEU A 349 -3.01 1.45 -8.39
CA LEU A 349 -4.03 1.26 -7.35
C LEU A 349 -4.81 -0.05 -7.52
N VAL A 350 -4.96 -0.53 -8.76
CA VAL A 350 -5.56 -1.85 -9.05
C VAL A 350 -4.57 -2.95 -8.64
N ARG A 351 -3.34 -2.91 -9.14
CA ARG A 351 -2.31 -3.93 -8.87
C ARG A 351 -2.02 -4.11 -7.38
N VAL A 352 -1.85 -3.03 -6.62
CA VAL A 352 -1.60 -3.12 -5.16
C VAL A 352 -2.82 -3.68 -4.41
N THR A 353 -4.05 -3.41 -4.89
CA THR A 353 -5.27 -4.00 -4.32
C THR A 353 -5.34 -5.51 -4.59
N GLU A 354 -4.87 -5.97 -5.75
CA GLU A 354 -4.76 -7.40 -6.07
C GLU A 354 -3.68 -8.09 -5.23
N GLU A 355 -2.50 -7.49 -5.09
CA GLU A 355 -1.41 -7.97 -4.22
C GLU A 355 -1.87 -8.10 -2.75
N LEU A 356 -2.61 -7.10 -2.25
CA LEU A 356 -3.23 -7.14 -0.93
C LEU A 356 -4.25 -8.28 -0.81
N ARG A 357 -5.12 -8.46 -1.82
CA ARG A 357 -6.10 -9.54 -1.87
C ARG A 357 -5.44 -10.93 -1.88
N GLU A 358 -4.32 -11.11 -2.58
CA GLU A 358 -3.52 -12.35 -2.56
C GLU A 358 -2.90 -12.64 -1.19
N LYS A 359 -2.62 -11.60 -0.40
CA LYS A 359 -2.17 -11.71 1.00
C LYS A 359 -3.34 -11.88 1.99
N GLY A 360 -4.59 -11.98 1.50
CA GLY A 360 -5.80 -12.15 2.31
C GLY A 360 -6.41 -10.83 2.80
N ILE A 361 -5.94 -9.68 2.32
CA ILE A 361 -6.39 -8.35 2.70
C ILE A 361 -7.33 -7.79 1.62
N ALA A 362 -8.63 -7.91 1.86
CA ALA A 362 -9.68 -7.33 1.03
C ALA A 362 -10.54 -6.37 1.85
N ALA A 363 -11.33 -5.53 1.16
CA ALA A 363 -12.46 -4.85 1.78
C ALA A 363 -13.48 -5.91 2.24
N ASP A 364 -14.13 -5.66 3.37
CA ASP A 364 -15.08 -6.59 4.00
C ASP A 364 -16.47 -6.53 3.34
#